data_AF-A0A0Q5ITN1-F1
#
_entry.id   AF-A0A0Q5ITN1-F1
#
_cell.length_a   1.000
_cell.length_b   1.000
_cell.length_c   1.000
_cell.angle_alpha   90.00
_cell.angle_beta   90.00
_cell.angle_gamma   90.00
#
_symmetry.space_group_name_H-M   'P 1'
#
loop_
_entity.id
_entity.type
_entity.pdbx_description
1 polymer ?
#
loop_
_entity_poly.entity_id
_entity_poly.type
_entity_poly.pdbx_seq_one_letter_code
_entity_poly.pdbx_strand_id
1 'polypeptide(L)'
;MAYQGQLPGGVTVTIEQRGDQTQVSVERGSQRQGGGRTTGPWQDAPRLWQTGEGGVVEISGAQKSWLRVTDGSAQSLHAAPNLQDAQAVALTEVKDGEGQPEMKPMEPMKPMTPMGED
;
A
#
# COMPACT_ATOMS: atom_id res chain seq x y z
N MET A 1 -6.48 -11.20 3.02
CA MET A 1 -6.77 -9.97 3.78
C MET A 1 -5.91 -8.84 3.26
N ALA A 2 -6.42 -7.61 3.19
CA ALA A 2 -5.67 -6.46 2.68
C ALA A 2 -5.87 -5.21 3.56
N TYR A 3 -4.81 -4.41 3.70
CA TYR A 3 -4.78 -3.20 4.50
C TYR A 3 -4.15 -2.07 3.71
N GLN A 4 -4.65 -0.86 3.89
CA GLN A 4 -4.15 0.33 3.24
C GLN A 4 -3.86 1.43 4.26
N GLY A 5 -2.72 2.10 4.08
CA GLY A 5 -2.32 3.27 4.85
C GLY A 5 -1.77 4.36 3.96
N GLN A 6 -1.71 5.57 4.51
CA GLN A 6 -1.17 6.72 3.80
C GLN A 6 0.01 7.31 4.56
N LEU A 7 1.14 7.42 3.87
CA LEU A 7 2.36 8.07 4.34
C LEU A 7 2.38 9.54 3.86
N PRO A 8 3.20 10.41 4.49
CA PRO A 8 3.39 11.77 4.02
C PRO A 8 3.82 11.83 2.55
N GLY A 9 3.54 12.96 1.89
CA GLY A 9 3.91 13.16 0.49
C GLY A 9 3.00 12.44 -0.52
N GLY A 10 1.80 12.05 -0.10
CA GLY A 10 0.79 11.44 -0.96
C GLY A 10 1.13 10.00 -1.35
N VAL A 11 1.87 9.29 -0.51
CA VAL A 11 2.27 7.91 -0.76
C VAL A 11 1.24 6.98 -0.11
N THR A 12 0.58 6.16 -0.92
CA THR A 12 -0.35 5.13 -0.45
C THR A 12 0.36 3.79 -0.41
N VAL A 13 0.25 3.08 0.71
CA VAL A 13 0.83 1.74 0.91
C VAL A 13 -0.31 0.75 1.10
N THR A 14 -0.38 -0.25 0.23
CA THR A 14 -1.31 -1.38 0.35
C THR A 14 -0.53 -2.64 0.67
N ILE A 15 -0.98 -3.36 1.70
CA ILE A 15 -0.37 -4.57 2.22
C ILE A 15 -1.42 -5.68 2.13
N GLU A 16 -1.17 -6.70 1.34
CA GLU A 16 -2.12 -7.76 1.04
C GLU A 16 -1.51 -9.14 1.31
N GLN A 17 -2.27 -10.00 1.99
CA GLN A 17 -1.93 -11.40 2.16
C GLN A 17 -2.61 -12.22 1.06
N ARG A 18 -1.81 -12.84 0.18
CA ARG A 18 -2.25 -13.84 -0.81
C ARG A 18 -1.69 -15.21 -0.44
N GLY A 19 -2.52 -16.06 0.17
CA GLY A 19 -2.07 -17.34 0.72
C GLY A 19 -0.98 -17.12 1.78
N ASP A 20 0.20 -17.68 1.57
CA ASP A 20 1.37 -17.54 2.43
C ASP A 20 2.30 -16.37 2.06
N GLN A 21 1.93 -15.59 1.04
CA GLN A 21 2.70 -14.45 0.56
C GLN A 21 2.09 -13.12 1.02
N THR A 22 2.98 -12.22 1.45
CA THR A 22 2.67 -10.80 1.61
C THR A 22 3.06 -10.06 0.35
N GLN A 23 2.12 -9.31 -0.22
CA GLN A 23 2.32 -8.37 -1.32
C GLN A 23 2.22 -6.95 -0.76
N VAL A 24 3.22 -6.11 -1.06
CA VAL A 24 3.20 -4.69 -0.72
C VAL A 24 3.21 -3.89 -2.00
N SER A 25 2.22 -3.03 -2.18
CA SER A 25 2.15 -2.02 -3.25
C SER A 25 2.36 -0.64 -2.65
N VAL A 26 3.16 0.17 -3.33
CA VAL A 26 3.41 1.57 -2.99
C VAL A 26 3.00 2.41 -4.20
N GLU A 27 2.12 3.37 -3.98
CA GLU A 27 1.60 4.27 -5.01
C GLU A 27 1.93 5.71 -4.64
N ARG A 28 2.41 6.48 -5.62
CA ARG A 28 2.68 7.92 -5.51
C ARG A 28 2.30 8.59 -6.83
N GLY A 29 1.16 9.28 -6.85
CA GLY A 29 0.60 9.81 -8.10
C GLY A 29 0.33 8.67 -9.09
N SER A 30 0.85 8.77 -10.31
CA SER A 30 0.70 7.74 -11.35
C SER A 30 1.72 6.60 -11.24
N GLN A 31 2.72 6.70 -10.36
CA GLN A 31 3.74 5.67 -10.21
C GLN A 31 3.29 4.67 -9.14
N ARG A 32 3.22 3.41 -9.54
CA ARG A 32 2.95 2.29 -8.63
C ARG A 32 4.02 1.23 -8.81
N GLN A 33 4.64 0.82 -7.71
CA GLN A 33 5.51 -0.34 -7.66
C GLN A 33 5.09 -1.26 -6.53
N GLY A 34 5.35 -2.55 -6.69
CA GLY A 34 5.04 -3.52 -5.65
C GLY A 34 6.06 -4.65 -5.62
N GLY A 35 6.10 -5.33 -4.48
CA GLY A 35 6.96 -6.48 -4.25
C GLY A 35 6.27 -7.47 -3.34
N GLY A 36 6.59 -8.75 -3.53
CA GLY A 36 6.01 -9.85 -2.78
C GLY A 36 7.07 -10.70 -2.09
N ARG A 37 6.73 -11.25 -0.92
CA ARG A 37 7.57 -12.23 -0.23
C ARG A 37 6.72 -13.24 0.54
N THR A 38 7.20 -14.47 0.62
CA THR A 38 6.63 -15.48 1.52
C THR A 38 6.90 -15.11 2.98
N THR A 39 5.84 -14.88 3.74
CA THR A 39 5.86 -14.56 5.17
C THR A 39 5.16 -15.62 6.01
N GLY A 40 4.48 -16.57 5.36
CA GLY A 40 3.51 -17.44 5.99
C GLY A 40 2.21 -16.69 6.30
N PRO A 41 1.24 -17.39 6.92
CA PRO A 41 -0.02 -16.78 7.27
C PRO A 41 0.17 -15.70 8.35
N TRP A 42 -0.57 -14.60 8.23
CA TRP A 42 -0.53 -13.56 9.25
C TRP A 42 -1.21 -14.04 10.52
N GLN A 43 -0.53 -13.85 11.65
CA GLN A 43 -1.06 -14.09 12.99
C GLN A 43 -1.75 -12.85 13.56
N ASP A 44 -1.32 -11.66 13.13
CA ASP A 44 -1.89 -10.36 13.48
C ASP A 44 -1.98 -9.48 12.23
N ALA A 45 -2.83 -8.44 12.29
CA ALA A 45 -2.86 -7.40 11.28
C ALA A 45 -1.47 -6.74 11.11
N PRO A 46 -1.08 -6.41 9.88
CA PRO A 46 0.20 -5.76 9.63
C PRO A 46 0.22 -4.38 10.30
N ARG A 47 1.41 -3.83 10.52
CA ARG A 47 1.58 -2.46 11.02
C ARG A 47 2.40 -1.66 10.06
N LEU A 48 2.03 -0.39 9.89
CA LEU A 48 2.80 0.58 9.11
C LEU A 48 3.35 1.63 10.06
N TRP A 49 4.64 1.88 9.95
CA TRP A 49 5.37 2.84 10.76
C TRP A 49 5.93 3.93 9.83
N GLN A 50 5.71 5.18 10.18
CA GLN A 50 6.37 6.31 9.55
C GLN A 50 7.66 6.61 10.29
N THR A 51 8.76 6.70 9.56
CA THR A 51 10.10 7.04 10.05
C THR A 51 10.63 8.27 9.32
N GLY A 52 11.74 8.85 9.78
CA GLY A 52 12.39 9.95 9.06
C GLY A 52 12.90 9.57 7.66
N GLU A 53 13.10 8.27 7.39
CA GLU A 53 13.58 7.76 6.10
C GLU A 53 12.45 7.32 5.16
N GLY A 54 11.19 7.29 5.62
CA GLY A 54 10.06 6.75 4.85
C GLY A 54 9.13 5.87 5.69
N GLY A 55 8.58 4.81 5.10
CA GLY A 55 7.71 3.86 5.80
C GLY A 55 8.40 2.56 6.17
N VAL A 56 7.90 1.87 7.19
CA VAL A 56 8.28 0.49 7.52
C VAL A 56 7.01 -0.33 7.75
N VAL A 57 6.87 -1.42 7.01
CA VAL A 57 5.82 -2.42 7.21
C VAL A 57 6.35 -3.53 8.13
N GLU A 58 5.61 -3.80 9.20
CA GLU A 58 5.81 -4.93 10.11
C GLU A 58 4.77 -6.01 9.80
N ILE A 59 5.22 -7.23 9.53
CA ILE A 59 4.37 -8.40 9.30
C ILE A 59 4.61 -9.43 10.40
N SER A 60 3.56 -9.76 11.14
CA SER A 60 3.54 -10.84 12.14
C SER A 60 3.10 -12.15 11.47
N GLY A 61 3.98 -12.74 10.66
CA GLY A 61 3.75 -14.03 9.99
C GLY A 61 4.28 -15.22 10.80
N ALA A 62 4.69 -16.29 10.11
CA ALA A 62 5.40 -17.42 10.73
C ALA A 62 6.70 -16.97 11.42
N GLN A 63 7.34 -15.96 10.83
CA GLN A 63 8.42 -15.19 11.44
C GLN A 63 8.16 -13.70 11.24
N LYS A 64 8.54 -12.90 12.23
CA LYS A 64 8.41 -11.44 12.14
C LYS A 64 9.25 -10.91 10.98
N SER A 65 8.58 -10.27 10.03
CA SER A 65 9.18 -9.79 8.79
C SER A 65 9.00 -8.29 8.65
N TRP A 66 9.95 -7.64 7.98
CA TRP A 66 10.01 -6.20 7.88
C TRP A 66 10.24 -5.78 6.43
N LEU A 67 9.51 -4.78 5.97
CA LEU A 67 9.75 -4.15 4.66
C LEU A 67 9.91 -2.64 4.85
N ARG A 68 10.92 -2.05 4.21
CA ARG A 68 11.10 -0.60 4.15
C ARG A 68 10.42 -0.07 2.89
N VAL A 69 9.69 1.02 3.02
CA VAL A 69 9.02 1.75 1.94
C VAL A 69 9.75 3.07 1.73
N THR A 70 10.42 3.20 0.58
CA THR A 70 11.21 4.39 0.21
C THR A 70 11.01 4.70 -1.27
N ASP A 71 10.81 5.99 -1.57
CA ASP A 71 10.74 6.52 -2.94
C ASP A 71 9.83 5.71 -3.90
N GLY A 72 8.63 5.37 -3.45
CA GLY A 72 7.65 4.65 -4.27
C GLY A 72 7.93 3.15 -4.45
N SER A 73 8.89 2.58 -3.71
CA SER A 73 9.24 1.16 -3.75
C SER A 73 9.20 0.53 -2.35
N ALA A 74 9.09 -0.80 -2.29
CA ALA A 74 9.16 -1.59 -1.06
C ALA A 74 10.33 -2.59 -1.12
N GLN A 75 11.17 -2.61 -0.09
CA GLN A 75 12.34 -3.48 0.01
C GLN A 75 12.28 -4.32 1.29
N SER A 76 12.55 -5.61 1.17
CA SER A 76 12.60 -6.50 2.34
C SER A 76 13.83 -6.21 3.21
N LEU A 77 13.64 -6.20 4.52
CA LEU A 77 14.74 -6.11 5.48
C LEU A 77 15.02 -7.49 6.10
N HIS A 78 16.30 -7.74 6.39
CA HIS A 78 16.75 -8.98 7.04
C HIS A 78 16.65 -8.93 8.57
N ALA A 79 16.51 -7.74 9.15
CA ALA A 79 16.40 -7.49 10.58
C ALA A 79 15.41 -6.36 10.86
N ALA A 80 15.00 -6.23 12.12
CA ALA A 80 14.14 -5.14 12.55
C ALA A 80 14.85 -3.79 12.34
N PRO A 81 14.22 -2.82 11.66
CA PRO A 81 14.77 -1.48 11.54
C PRO A 81 14.67 -0.74 12.87
N ASN A 82 15.41 0.37 13.00
CA ASN A 82 15.27 1.25 14.16
C ASN A 82 13.93 1.99 14.09
N LEU A 83 13.10 1.83 15.13
CA LEU A 83 11.78 2.44 15.22
C LEU A 83 11.65 3.42 16.39
N GLN A 84 12.76 3.84 17.01
CA GLN A 84 12.72 4.70 18.21
C GLN A 84 11.92 6.01 18.02
N ASP A 85 11.99 6.62 16.84
CA ASP A 85 11.24 7.83 16.48
C ASP A 85 10.13 7.56 15.45
N ALA A 86 9.72 6.29 15.32
CA ALA A 86 8.70 5.92 14.36
C ALA A 86 7.29 6.20 14.90
N GLN A 87 6.42 6.74 14.06
CA GLN A 87 5.00 6.95 14.35
C GLN A 87 4.17 5.85 13.72
N ALA A 88 3.23 5.29 14.48
CA ALA A 88 2.28 4.32 13.93
C ALA A 88 1.33 5.03 12.95
N VAL A 89 1.21 4.47 11.75
CA VAL A 89 0.27 4.92 10.72
C VAL A 89 -0.97 4.05 10.80
N ALA A 90 -2.13 4.69 10.87
CA ALA A 90 -3.40 3.98 10.86
C ALA A 90 -3.55 3.22 9.53
N LEU A 91 -3.89 1.94 9.64
CA LEU A 91 -4.24 1.09 8.50
C LEU A 91 -5.74 0.84 8.50
N THR A 92 -6.34 0.95 7.32
CA THR A 92 -7.73 0.61 7.06
C THR A 92 -7.77 -0.71 6.32
N GLU A 93 -8.57 -1.66 6.79
CA GLU A 93 -8.82 -2.90 6.06
C GLU A 93 -9.62 -2.59 4.78
N VAL A 94 -9.18 -3.14 3.65
CA VAL A 94 -9.77 -2.98 2.32
C VAL A 94 -10.05 -4.36 1.73
N LYS A 95 -10.95 -4.51 0.74
CA LYS A 95 -11.15 -5.84 0.16
C LYS A 95 -9.90 -6.30 -0.59
N ASP A 96 -9.70 -7.60 -0.58
CA ASP A 96 -8.67 -8.27 -1.37
C ASP A 96 -8.80 -7.87 -2.85
N GLY A 97 -7.73 -7.36 -3.44
CA GLY A 97 -7.70 -6.84 -4.81
C GLY A 97 -8.15 -5.38 -5.00
N GLU A 98 -8.70 -4.71 -3.97
CA GLU A 98 -9.06 -3.27 -4.00
C GLU A 98 -7.88 -2.34 -3.67
N GLY A 99 -6.64 -2.84 -3.67
CA GLY A 99 -5.47 -1.98 -3.83
C GLY A 99 -5.41 -1.31 -5.22
N GLN A 100 -6.53 -1.10 -5.89
CA GLN A 100 -6.69 -0.28 -7.08
C GLN A 100 -7.46 0.95 -6.61
N PRO A 101 -7.09 2.18 -7.04
CA PRO A 101 -7.93 3.32 -6.78
C PRO A 101 -9.35 2.95 -7.22
N GLU A 102 -10.34 3.17 -6.35
CA GLU A 102 -11.74 3.20 -6.77
C GLU A 102 -11.81 4.19 -7.92
N MET A 103 -11.71 3.70 -9.17
CA MET A 103 -12.14 4.44 -10.32
C MET A 103 -13.64 4.57 -10.12
N LYS A 104 -14.04 5.67 -9.48
CA LYS A 104 -15.43 6.12 -9.50
C LYS A 104 -15.87 5.99 -10.95
N PRO A 105 -16.97 5.27 -11.25
CA PRO A 105 -17.44 5.13 -12.62
C PRO A 105 -17.57 6.53 -13.19
N MET A 106 -16.76 6.85 -14.20
CA MET A 106 -16.88 8.13 -14.89
C MET A 106 -18.29 8.17 -15.45
N GLU A 107 -19.11 9.08 -14.93
CA GLU A 107 -20.44 9.31 -15.48
C GLU A 107 -20.30 9.57 -16.99
N PRO A 108 -21.15 8.95 -17.83
CA PRO A 108 -21.03 9.09 -19.27
C PRO A 108 -21.07 10.59 -19.63
N MET A 109 -19.99 11.07 -20.24
CA MET A 109 -19.94 12.44 -20.75
C MET A 109 -21.12 12.62 -21.71
N LYS A 110 -22.03 13.53 -21.36
CA LYS A 110 -23.16 13.87 -22.22
C LYS A 110 -22.60 14.33 -23.58
N PRO A 111 -23.15 13.84 -24.70
CA PRO A 111 -22.68 14.27 -26.02
C PRO A 111 -22.82 15.78 -26.12
N MET A 112 -21.71 16.44 -26.45
CA MET A 112 -21.73 17.85 -26.85
C MET A 112 -22.50 17.92 -28.16
N THR A 113 -23.68 18.54 -28.14
CA THR A 113 -24.38 18.93 -29.36
C THR A 113 -23.42 19.77 -30.20
N PRO A 114 -23.11 19.37 -31.45
CA PRO A 114 -22.35 20.24 -32.34
C PRO A 114 -23.19 21.49 -32.60
N MET A 115 -22.60 22.64 -32.31
CA MET A 115 -23.19 23.93 -32.57
C MET A 115 -22.87 24.28 -34.03
N GLY A 116 -23.91 24.22 -34.87
CA GLY A 116 -23.96 24.85 -36.18
C GLY A 116 -23.77 23.92 -37.37
N GLU A 117 -24.78 23.89 -38.24
CA GLU A 117 -24.66 24.27 -39.66
C GLU A 117 -26.08 24.55 -40.21
N ASP A 118 -26.27 25.81 -40.63
CA ASP A 118 -27.33 26.46 -41.44
C ASP A 118 -28.83 26.18 -41.15
#